data_AF-A0A2R6NPQ7-F1
#
_entry.id   AF-A0A2R6NPQ7-F1
#
_cell.length_a   1.000
_cell.length_b   1.000
_cell.length_c   1.000
_cell.angle_alpha   90.00
_cell.angle_beta   90.00
_cell.angle_gamma   90.00
#
_symmetry.space_group_name_H-M   'P 1'
#
loop_
_entity.id
_entity.type
_entity.pdbx_description
1 polymer ?
#
loop_
_entity_poly.entity_id
_entity_poly.type
_entity_poly.pdbx_seq_one_letter_code
_entity_poly.pdbx_strand_id
1 'polypeptide(L)'
;MALLPGSQYLVASVSDTGGSNWSIVIYVLDSRYNVVPIAKTPTKTKAYNLAARYLTVNGVPGITIAYVRRDWRRRGDGKKGIDVSDYSGEHAIDAPYPLKHECHTLHVPLKELETLCDPRFVPGSAEFIAHAKALPPPFRRVCFIRSTRTLGNIVLDELSDEPSLSIIRYPNSIMFKPLNGGPIATLTIENFGDFAQSPHRIRAIRPLPQQRQILVVREIDVPQTRNRYPVFSLEFHPIPNNATSDAVEITRPPDDFSFLYEDQYASVHITDHGLPNRFDDSIPAADLGEDDIAFKPRPINVFLRTVKPDDGLVRFTFYPQRVDHWTPPSPASSVSSSPGRRTPKRSRPKHYYRYGFTHMSPVRFVESYLNTQYRILPGSYRTLLYTVPWDTITEEPNVIGFYRYHDEELFADEPEIFNPDAPPRRPVRKLPFDVNSQQKFGAFAWDETIGRMCFGLEDSTKILVFDFARRPREEYNERKTIQNTIHDDSTIANDTGHIAPLYANPDGPRPWALCGLWNWWGNPPPPENCAKMSEKSIPPMPPMPIASSSSSPISYRFLF
;
A
#
# COMPACT_ATOMS: atom_id res chain seq x y z
N MET A 1 6.88 0.73 -12.01
CA MET A 1 7.22 1.70 -10.92
C MET A 1 6.17 1.60 -9.81
N ALA A 2 6.31 2.23 -8.63
CA ALA A 2 5.23 2.33 -7.63
C ALA A 2 5.16 3.73 -7.00
N LEU A 3 3.95 4.23 -6.73
CA LEU A 3 3.69 5.57 -6.19
C LEU A 3 2.73 5.48 -5.00
N LEU A 4 2.99 6.24 -3.94
CA LEU A 4 2.16 6.35 -2.74
C LEU A 4 2.07 7.82 -2.28
N PRO A 5 1.00 8.52 -2.65
CA PRO A 5 0.79 9.90 -2.26
C PRO A 5 0.27 9.93 -0.82
N GLY A 6 0.68 10.96 -0.07
CA GLY A 6 0.19 11.21 1.28
C GLY A 6 0.26 12.70 1.57
N SER A 7 -0.83 13.41 1.29
CA SER A 7 -0.96 14.85 1.44
C SER A 7 0.18 15.62 0.74
N GLN A 8 1.11 16.17 1.52
CA GLN A 8 2.22 17.00 1.04
C GLN A 8 3.33 16.20 0.37
N TYR A 9 3.47 14.92 0.73
CA TYR A 9 4.59 14.08 0.29
C TYR A 9 4.11 12.97 -0.66
N LEU A 10 5.03 12.51 -1.50
CA LEU A 10 4.85 11.35 -2.36
C LEU A 10 6.05 10.42 -2.19
N VAL A 11 5.78 9.17 -1.80
CA VAL A 11 6.80 8.12 -1.76
C VAL A 11 6.73 7.35 -3.07
N ALA A 12 7.86 7.17 -3.73
CA ALA A 12 7.95 6.44 -4.99
C ALA A 12 9.06 5.39 -4.96
N SER A 13 8.81 4.23 -5.56
CA SER A 13 9.87 3.33 -6.01
C SER A 13 10.13 3.56 -7.48
N VAL A 14 11.31 4.10 -7.80
CA VAL A 14 11.73 4.48 -9.15
C VAL A 14 12.95 3.69 -9.58
N SER A 15 13.14 3.57 -10.89
CA SER A 15 14.39 3.12 -11.49
C SER A 15 15.04 4.25 -12.28
N ASP A 16 16.30 4.08 -12.65
CA ASP A 16 16.85 4.81 -13.78
C ASP A 16 16.18 4.39 -15.10
N THR A 17 16.49 5.10 -16.19
CA THR A 17 15.95 4.82 -17.53
C THR A 17 16.36 3.44 -18.05
N GLY A 18 17.41 2.84 -17.50
CA GLY A 18 17.85 1.49 -17.85
C GLY A 18 17.21 0.37 -17.02
N GLY A 19 16.35 0.69 -16.04
CA GLY A 19 15.76 -0.31 -15.14
C GLY A 19 16.77 -0.99 -14.20
N SER A 20 18.01 -0.51 -14.15
CA SER A 20 19.14 -1.18 -13.51
C SER A 20 19.38 -0.71 -12.08
N ASN A 21 19.07 0.56 -11.80
CA ASN A 21 19.30 1.18 -10.50
C ASN A 21 17.97 1.57 -9.87
N TRP A 22 17.55 0.82 -8.86
CA TRP A 22 16.30 1.07 -8.13
C TRP A 22 16.53 1.96 -6.92
N SER A 23 15.53 2.77 -6.57
CA SER A 23 15.58 3.64 -5.40
C SER A 23 14.19 3.92 -4.84
N ILE A 24 14.13 4.23 -3.55
CA ILE A 24 12.98 4.90 -2.95
C ILE A 24 13.27 6.40 -2.92
N VAL A 25 12.33 7.21 -3.41
CA VAL A 25 12.43 8.66 -3.46
C VAL A 25 11.21 9.27 -2.78
N ILE A 26 11.43 10.30 -1.97
CA ILE A 26 10.37 11.13 -1.39
C ILE A 26 10.35 12.45 -2.15
N TYR A 27 9.19 12.78 -2.68
CA TYR A 27 8.90 14.05 -3.32
C TYR A 27 8.02 14.91 -2.41
N VAL A 28 8.19 16.22 -2.52
CA VAL A 28 7.25 17.22 -2.02
C VAL A 28 6.36 17.62 -3.18
N LEU A 29 5.05 17.59 -2.98
CA LEU A 29 4.05 17.93 -4.00
C LEU A 29 3.68 19.42 -3.94
N ASP A 30 3.61 20.00 -2.75
CA ASP A 30 3.17 21.38 -2.51
C ASP A 30 4.37 22.32 -2.29
N SER A 31 5.24 22.43 -3.30
CA SER A 31 6.36 23.39 -3.29
C SER A 31 6.15 24.48 -4.34
N ARG A 32 6.75 25.66 -4.10
CA ARG A 32 6.80 26.77 -5.08
C ARG A 32 7.50 26.37 -6.39
N TYR A 33 8.19 25.24 -6.39
CA TYR A 33 8.93 24.68 -7.51
C TYR A 33 8.24 23.46 -8.16
N ASN A 34 6.94 23.29 -7.95
CA ASN A 34 6.17 22.10 -8.30
C ASN A 34 6.64 20.86 -7.51
N VAL A 35 6.61 19.67 -8.14
CA VAL A 35 7.00 18.41 -7.52
C VAL A 35 8.52 18.30 -7.44
N VAL A 36 9.07 18.20 -6.23
CA VAL A 36 10.52 18.23 -5.99
C VAL A 36 10.96 16.97 -5.23
N PRO A 37 11.94 16.19 -5.74
CA PRO A 37 12.55 15.13 -4.96
C PRO A 37 13.43 15.73 -3.85
N ILE A 38 13.16 15.36 -2.60
CA ILE A 38 13.90 15.89 -1.43
C ILE A 38 14.76 14.86 -0.73
N ALA A 39 14.43 13.57 -0.85
CA ALA A 39 15.20 12.49 -0.23
C ALA A 39 15.21 11.26 -1.13
N LYS A 40 16.36 10.57 -1.20
CA LYS A 40 16.53 9.33 -1.97
C LYS A 40 17.34 8.31 -1.18
N THR A 41 16.95 7.05 -1.25
CA THR A 41 17.77 5.91 -0.80
C THR A 41 17.79 4.81 -1.86
N PRO A 42 18.97 4.26 -2.21
CA PRO A 42 19.06 3.20 -3.19
C PRO A 42 18.48 1.88 -2.66
N THR A 43 17.91 1.08 -3.57
CA THR A 43 17.53 -0.31 -3.32
C THR A 43 18.31 -1.22 -4.25
N LYS A 44 18.57 -2.45 -3.80
CA LYS A 44 19.34 -3.42 -4.59
C LYS A 44 18.57 -3.94 -5.81
N THR A 45 17.26 -4.06 -5.66
CA THR A 45 16.31 -4.58 -6.64
C THR A 45 15.01 -3.78 -6.50
N LYS A 46 14.08 -3.99 -7.43
CA LYS A 46 12.74 -3.37 -7.41
C LYS A 46 12.04 -3.54 -6.04
N ALA A 47 11.39 -2.48 -5.57
CA ALA A 47 10.62 -2.50 -4.34
C ALA A 47 9.17 -2.88 -4.64
N TYR A 48 8.80 -4.11 -4.30
CA TYR A 48 7.46 -4.67 -4.46
C TYR A 48 6.61 -4.40 -3.21
N ASN A 49 5.28 -4.41 -3.37
CA ASN A 49 4.32 -4.23 -2.27
C ASN A 49 4.63 -2.99 -1.42
N LEU A 50 5.03 -1.89 -2.06
CA LEU A 50 5.37 -0.65 -1.37
C LEU A 50 4.15 -0.18 -0.57
N ALA A 51 4.36 0.15 0.69
CA ALA A 51 3.39 0.74 1.60
C ALA A 51 4.04 1.91 2.35
N ALA A 52 3.27 2.95 2.64
CA ALA A 52 3.73 4.11 3.39
C ALA A 52 2.60 4.64 4.26
N ARG A 53 2.93 5.07 5.48
CA ARG A 53 1.97 5.69 6.42
C ARG A 53 2.70 6.64 7.36
N TYR A 54 2.03 7.71 7.76
CA TYR A 54 2.48 8.56 8.86
C TYR A 54 2.33 7.82 10.17
N LEU A 55 3.43 7.55 10.86
CA LEU A 55 3.47 6.84 12.14
C LEU A 55 4.50 7.49 13.07
N THR A 56 4.31 7.32 14.38
CA THR A 56 5.24 7.83 15.40
C THR A 56 6.12 6.70 15.90
N VAL A 57 7.32 6.58 15.36
CA VAL A 57 8.28 5.51 15.69
C VAL A 57 9.29 6.02 16.71
N ASN A 58 9.42 5.33 17.85
CA ASN A 58 10.27 5.70 18.98
C ASN A 58 10.01 7.14 19.48
N GLY A 59 8.73 7.55 19.46
CA GLY A 59 8.32 8.91 19.85
C GLY A 59 8.66 9.99 18.83
N VAL A 60 9.10 9.63 17.62
CA VAL A 60 9.42 10.58 16.55
C VAL A 60 8.38 10.44 15.43
N PRO A 61 7.61 11.49 15.11
CA PRO A 61 6.68 11.46 13.98
C PRO A 61 7.44 11.44 12.65
N GLY A 62 7.00 10.60 11.72
CA GLY A 62 7.65 10.40 10.43
C GLY A 62 6.81 9.64 9.42
N ILE A 63 7.32 9.58 8.20
CA ILE A 63 6.80 8.69 7.17
C ILE A 63 7.48 7.34 7.36
N THR A 64 6.70 6.32 7.69
CA THR A 64 7.16 4.94 7.70
C THR A 64 6.90 4.32 6.34
N ILE A 65 7.93 3.74 5.73
CA ILE A 65 7.90 3.15 4.39
C ILE A 65 8.29 1.68 4.52
N ALA A 66 7.49 0.77 3.99
CA ALA A 66 7.79 -0.64 3.95
C ALA A 66 7.67 -1.19 2.53
N TYR A 67 8.56 -2.13 2.18
CA TYR A 67 8.54 -2.78 0.87
C TYR A 67 9.18 -4.15 0.94
N VAL A 68 8.75 -5.04 0.06
CA VAL A 68 9.38 -6.34 -0.17
C VAL A 68 10.35 -6.23 -1.33
N ARG A 69 11.54 -6.80 -1.18
CA ARG A 69 12.46 -7.05 -2.29
C ARG A 69 12.69 -8.54 -2.47
N ARG A 70 13.00 -8.92 -3.69
CA ARG A 70 13.43 -10.27 -4.06
C ARG A 70 14.93 -10.27 -4.27
N ASP A 71 15.57 -11.36 -3.92
CA ASP A 71 16.98 -11.61 -4.17
C ASP A 71 17.19 -13.13 -4.30
N TRP A 72 18.29 -13.55 -4.90
CA TRP A 72 18.62 -14.95 -5.03
C TRP A 72 18.98 -15.54 -3.67
N ARG A 73 18.49 -16.76 -3.41
CA ARG A 73 18.84 -17.47 -2.18
C ARG A 73 20.34 -17.77 -2.12
N ARG A 74 20.94 -18.13 -3.27
CA ARG A 74 22.38 -18.37 -3.40
C ARG A 74 23.01 -17.24 -4.21
N ARG A 75 24.12 -16.68 -3.71
CA ARG A 75 24.81 -15.55 -4.35
C ARG A 75 25.31 -15.87 -5.78
N GLY A 76 25.59 -17.13 -6.08
CA GLY A 76 26.04 -17.57 -7.40
C GLY A 76 24.96 -17.50 -8.49
N ASP A 77 23.68 -17.60 -8.13
CA ASP A 77 22.59 -17.63 -9.12
C ASP A 77 22.41 -16.26 -9.80
N GLY A 78 22.73 -15.16 -9.11
CA GLY A 78 22.71 -13.82 -9.69
C GLY A 78 23.74 -13.57 -10.80
N LYS A 79 24.74 -14.46 -10.95
CA LYS A 79 25.73 -14.36 -12.05
C LYS A 79 25.21 -14.96 -13.36
N LYS A 80 24.01 -15.54 -13.37
CA LYS A 80 23.45 -16.26 -14.53
C LYS A 80 22.68 -15.36 -15.51
N GLY A 81 22.78 -14.03 -15.36
CA GLY A 81 22.21 -13.05 -16.29
C GLY A 81 20.70 -12.86 -16.18
N ILE A 82 20.07 -13.30 -15.09
CA ILE A 82 18.63 -13.10 -14.83
C ILE A 82 18.46 -12.05 -13.74
N ASP A 83 17.76 -10.96 -14.05
CA ASP A 83 17.39 -9.95 -13.06
C ASP A 83 16.08 -10.36 -12.34
N VAL A 84 16.12 -10.36 -11.01
CA VAL A 84 14.94 -10.64 -10.17
C VAL A 84 13.95 -9.46 -10.12
N SER A 85 14.36 -8.29 -10.62
CA SER A 85 13.55 -7.08 -10.72
C SER A 85 12.56 -7.13 -11.87
N ASP A 86 12.79 -8.00 -12.86
CA ASP A 86 11.94 -8.19 -14.03
C ASP A 86 10.71 -9.06 -13.73
N TYR A 87 10.72 -9.79 -12.62
CA TYR A 87 9.59 -10.64 -12.24
C TYR A 87 8.39 -9.82 -11.78
N SER A 88 7.20 -10.27 -12.17
CA SER A 88 5.97 -9.59 -11.75
C SER A 88 5.74 -9.65 -10.24
N GLY A 89 5.32 -8.53 -9.64
CA GLY A 89 4.82 -8.45 -8.27
C GLY A 89 3.45 -9.09 -8.07
N GLU A 90 2.61 -9.10 -9.11
CA GLU A 90 1.19 -9.53 -9.04
C GLU A 90 1.01 -11.03 -9.29
N HIS A 91 1.81 -11.60 -10.20
CA HIS A 91 1.63 -12.98 -10.66
C HIS A 91 2.48 -13.99 -9.88
N ALA A 92 2.04 -15.26 -9.89
CA ALA A 92 2.87 -16.35 -9.40
C ALA A 92 4.10 -16.50 -10.30
N ILE A 93 5.28 -16.63 -9.69
CA ILE A 93 6.55 -16.71 -10.43
C ILE A 93 7.07 -18.14 -10.31
N ASP A 94 7.32 -18.76 -11.45
CA ASP A 94 8.11 -19.99 -11.54
C ASP A 94 9.58 -19.62 -11.79
N ALA A 95 10.27 -19.24 -10.72
CA ALA A 95 11.66 -18.79 -10.82
C ALA A 95 12.58 -20.00 -11.04
N PRO A 96 13.52 -19.96 -12.01
CA PRO A 96 14.43 -21.08 -12.29
C PRO A 96 15.37 -21.39 -11.13
N TYR A 97 15.56 -20.44 -10.19
CA TYR A 97 16.32 -20.64 -8.96
C TYR A 97 15.56 -20.15 -7.73
N PRO A 98 15.79 -20.74 -6.55
CA PRO A 98 15.10 -20.33 -5.34
C PRO A 98 15.36 -18.87 -4.97
N LEU A 99 14.28 -18.14 -4.74
CA LEU A 99 14.31 -16.76 -4.26
C LEU A 99 14.32 -16.70 -2.72
N LYS A 100 14.87 -15.63 -2.17
CA LYS A 100 14.59 -15.16 -0.81
C LYS A 100 13.86 -13.83 -0.90
N HIS A 101 13.02 -13.58 0.08
CA HIS A 101 12.19 -12.39 0.18
C HIS A 101 12.64 -11.60 1.41
N GLU A 102 12.79 -10.29 1.25
CA GLU A 102 13.24 -9.41 2.30
C GLU A 102 12.30 -8.22 2.40
N CYS A 103 11.61 -8.07 3.53
CA CYS A 103 10.83 -6.87 3.84
C CYS A 103 11.73 -5.87 4.57
N HIS A 104 11.86 -4.67 4.01
CA HIS A 104 12.55 -3.54 4.61
C HIS A 104 11.53 -2.55 5.11
N THR A 105 11.77 -1.99 6.30
CA THR A 105 10.97 -0.89 6.82
C THR A 105 11.88 0.24 7.23
N LEU A 106 11.65 1.40 6.63
CA LEU A 106 12.36 2.64 6.83
C LEU A 106 11.44 3.63 7.53
N HIS A 107 12.01 4.51 8.34
CA HIS A 107 11.32 5.63 8.95
C HIS A 107 12.07 6.91 8.61
N VAL A 108 11.32 7.90 8.17
CA VAL A 108 11.84 9.20 7.76
C VAL A 108 11.18 10.27 8.62
N PRO A 109 11.90 10.83 9.61
CA PRO A 109 11.36 11.87 10.48
C PRO A 109 10.83 13.07 9.70
N LEU A 110 9.62 13.55 10.03
CA LEU A 110 9.04 14.72 9.34
C LEU A 110 9.90 15.96 9.48
N LYS A 111 10.47 16.20 10.65
CA LYS A 111 11.38 17.32 10.92
C LYS A 111 12.54 17.40 9.92
N GLU A 112 13.09 16.25 9.51
CA GLU A 112 14.19 16.21 8.55
C GLU A 112 13.71 16.56 7.13
N LEU A 113 12.52 16.07 6.75
CA LEU A 113 11.89 16.43 5.47
C LEU A 113 11.52 17.91 5.41
N GLU A 114 10.93 18.46 6.46
CA GLU A 114 10.58 19.89 6.56
C GLU A 114 11.81 20.78 6.43
N THR A 115 12.93 20.38 7.04
CA THR A 115 14.20 21.10 6.93
C THR A 115 14.73 21.08 5.49
N LEU A 116 14.53 19.96 4.77
CA LEU A 116 14.84 19.86 3.34
C LEU A 116 13.84 20.62 2.44
N CYS A 117 12.66 20.98 2.94
CA CYS A 117 11.65 21.76 2.21
C CYS A 117 11.84 23.28 2.33
N ASP A 118 12.93 23.75 2.95
CA ASP A 118 13.14 25.17 3.19
C ASP A 118 13.18 25.95 1.87
N PRO A 119 12.24 26.89 1.65
CA PRO A 119 12.12 27.62 0.40
C PRO A 119 13.34 28.51 0.12
N ARG A 120 14.19 28.79 1.10
CA ARG A 120 15.42 29.59 0.87
C ARG A 120 16.43 28.87 -0.01
N PHE A 121 16.41 27.54 -0.02
CA PHE A 121 17.30 26.74 -0.84
C PHE A 121 16.58 26.24 -2.09
N VAL A 122 17.03 26.68 -3.27
CA VAL A 122 16.44 26.25 -4.54
C VAL A 122 16.79 24.77 -4.76
N PRO A 123 15.82 23.87 -4.96
CA PRO A 123 16.11 22.46 -5.19
C PRO A 123 17.07 22.24 -6.36
N GLY A 124 18.08 21.40 -6.16
CA GLY A 124 19.13 21.13 -7.14
C GLY A 124 20.25 22.19 -7.22
N SER A 125 20.13 23.32 -6.53
CA SER A 125 21.22 24.28 -6.38
C SER A 125 22.39 23.70 -5.57
N ALA A 126 23.59 24.28 -5.73
CA ALA A 126 24.76 23.87 -4.98
C ALA A 126 24.55 24.07 -3.46
N GLU A 127 23.87 25.16 -3.08
CA GLU A 127 23.52 25.50 -1.71
C GLU A 127 22.56 24.47 -1.11
N PHE A 128 21.51 24.09 -1.85
CA PHE A 128 20.59 23.03 -1.43
C PHE A 128 21.32 21.71 -1.23
N ILE A 129 22.20 21.32 -2.15
CA ILE A 129 22.96 20.07 -2.05
C ILE A 129 23.92 20.11 -0.86
N ALA A 130 24.60 21.24 -0.63
CA ALA A 130 25.48 21.41 0.52
C ALA A 130 24.70 21.36 1.84
N HIS A 131 23.55 22.03 1.92
CA HIS A 131 22.64 21.98 3.06
C HIS A 131 22.14 20.54 3.32
N ALA A 132 21.65 19.84 2.28
CA ALA A 132 21.17 18.47 2.40
C ALA A 132 22.28 17.50 2.84
N LYS A 133 23.53 17.69 2.39
CA LYS A 133 24.69 16.89 2.81
C LYS A 133 25.13 17.16 4.25
N ALA A 134 24.85 18.36 4.78
CA ALA A 134 25.14 18.71 6.16
C ALA A 134 24.14 18.08 7.15
N LEU A 135 22.97 17.65 6.68
CA LEU A 135 21.96 16.97 7.47
C LEU A 135 22.26 15.47 7.61
N PRO A 136 21.79 14.81 8.69
CA PRO A 136 21.87 13.35 8.78
C PRO A 136 21.07 12.68 7.66
N PRO A 137 21.44 11.45 7.25
CA PRO A 137 20.67 10.70 6.26
C PRO A 137 19.21 10.52 6.72
N PRO A 138 18.22 10.91 5.89
CA PRO A 138 16.83 10.97 6.32
C PRO A 138 16.19 9.59 6.54
N PHE A 139 16.70 8.56 5.85
CA PHE A 139 16.17 7.20 5.95
C PHE A 139 16.81 6.43 7.08
N ARG A 140 16.01 6.09 8.09
CA ARG A 140 16.44 5.23 9.21
C ARG A 140 15.80 3.87 9.06
N ARG A 141 16.61 2.81 8.98
CA ARG A 141 16.07 1.43 8.93
C ARG A 141 15.58 1.03 10.32
N VAL A 142 14.30 0.69 10.43
CA VAL A 142 13.65 0.32 11.70
C VAL A 142 13.44 -1.19 11.80
N CYS A 143 13.05 -1.82 10.70
CA CYS A 143 12.79 -3.26 10.66
C CYS A 143 13.38 -3.89 9.40
N PHE A 144 13.77 -5.16 9.55
CA PHE A 144 14.22 -6.02 8.46
C PHE A 144 13.74 -7.45 8.72
N ILE A 145 12.89 -7.99 7.85
CA ILE A 145 12.41 -9.37 7.92
C ILE A 145 12.92 -10.11 6.68
N ARG A 146 13.55 -11.26 6.88
CA ARG A 146 13.98 -12.15 5.79
C ARG A 146 13.22 -13.46 5.86
N SER A 147 12.77 -13.93 4.71
CA SER A 147 12.03 -15.19 4.57
C SER A 147 12.44 -15.92 3.30
N THR A 148 12.45 -17.25 3.34
CA THR A 148 12.52 -18.07 2.12
C THR A 148 11.15 -18.21 1.45
N ARG A 149 10.06 -18.06 2.22
CA ARG A 149 8.70 -17.98 1.70
C ARG A 149 8.40 -16.58 1.20
N THR A 150 7.50 -16.49 0.21
CA THR A 150 7.03 -15.22 -0.34
C THR A 150 6.44 -14.34 0.77
N LEU A 151 6.78 -13.06 0.74
CA LEU A 151 6.21 -12.02 1.58
C LEU A 151 5.34 -11.11 0.70
N GLY A 152 4.17 -10.70 1.18
CA GLY A 152 3.33 -9.75 0.46
C GLY A 152 2.22 -9.15 1.32
N ASN A 153 1.38 -8.30 0.69
CA ASN A 153 0.36 -7.48 1.33
C ASN A 153 0.86 -6.85 2.65
N ILE A 154 1.61 -5.76 2.52
CA ILE A 154 2.13 -5.03 3.66
C ILE A 154 1.05 -4.06 4.16
N VAL A 155 0.79 -4.06 5.46
CA VAL A 155 0.00 -3.04 6.13
C VAL A 155 0.81 -2.41 7.25
N LEU A 156 0.92 -1.08 7.22
CA LEU A 156 1.49 -0.27 8.30
C LEU A 156 0.35 0.34 9.08
N ASP A 157 0.33 0.16 10.39
CA ASP A 157 -0.73 0.67 11.26
C ASP A 157 -0.29 0.80 12.70
N GLU A 158 -1.14 1.36 13.56
CA GLU A 158 -0.94 1.40 15.00
C GLU A 158 -1.72 0.25 15.66
N LEU A 159 -1.02 -0.74 16.19
CA LEU A 159 -1.61 -1.90 16.87
C LEU A 159 -1.34 -1.82 18.36
N SER A 160 -2.38 -1.82 19.17
CA SER A 160 -2.27 -1.67 20.64
C SER A 160 -1.43 -0.45 21.05
N ASP A 161 -1.70 0.69 20.39
CA ASP A 161 -1.00 1.97 20.62
C ASP A 161 0.50 1.96 20.24
N GLU A 162 0.94 0.97 19.44
CA GLU A 162 2.32 0.88 18.95
C GLU A 162 2.36 0.81 17.41
N PRO A 163 3.21 1.62 16.74
CA PRO A 163 3.42 1.50 15.30
C PRO A 163 3.91 0.08 14.98
N SER A 164 3.24 -0.57 14.03
CA SER A 164 3.44 -1.97 13.73
C SER A 164 3.38 -2.25 12.23
N LEU A 165 4.18 -3.22 11.82
CA LEU A 165 4.16 -3.82 10.48
C LEU A 165 3.37 -5.13 10.54
N SER A 166 2.33 -5.24 9.72
CA SER A 166 1.65 -6.51 9.42
C SER A 166 2.01 -6.96 8.01
N ILE A 167 2.38 -8.23 7.83
CA ILE A 167 2.75 -8.76 6.53
C ILE A 167 2.36 -10.23 6.37
N ILE A 168 1.87 -10.60 5.19
CA ILE A 168 1.58 -12.00 4.87
C ILE A 168 2.91 -12.72 4.59
N ARG A 169 3.13 -13.83 5.32
CA ARG A 169 4.12 -14.86 4.99
C ARG A 169 3.36 -16.03 4.37
N TYR A 170 3.36 -16.08 3.04
CA TYR A 170 2.55 -17.03 2.28
C TYR A 170 2.89 -18.50 2.64
N PRO A 171 1.90 -19.41 2.56
CA PRO A 171 0.54 -19.15 2.06
C PRO A 171 -0.46 -18.71 3.15
N ASN A 172 -0.22 -19.01 4.42
CA ASN A 172 -1.25 -18.97 5.47
C ASN A 172 -0.81 -18.33 6.81
N SER A 173 0.35 -17.67 6.87
CA SER A 173 0.79 -16.97 8.09
C SER A 173 0.77 -15.45 7.91
N ILE A 174 0.50 -14.73 8.99
CA ILE A 174 0.59 -13.28 9.11
C ILE A 174 1.61 -12.96 10.21
N MET A 175 2.59 -12.12 9.91
CA MET A 175 3.59 -11.66 10.87
C MET A 175 3.25 -10.24 11.33
N PHE A 176 3.32 -10.00 12.63
CA PHE A 176 3.13 -8.70 13.29
C PHE A 176 4.44 -8.30 13.97
N LYS A 177 5.04 -7.21 13.51
CA LYS A 177 6.31 -6.70 14.03
C LYS A 177 6.12 -5.27 14.53
N PRO A 178 6.16 -5.05 15.85
CA PRO A 178 6.20 -3.70 16.40
C PRO A 178 7.48 -2.97 15.94
N LEU A 179 7.35 -1.68 15.67
CA LEU A 179 8.39 -0.84 15.08
C LEU A 179 9.19 -0.07 16.14
N ASN A 180 8.73 0.02 17.38
CA ASN A 180 9.52 0.61 18.47
C ASN A 180 10.47 -0.39 19.13
N GLY A 181 10.47 -1.64 18.67
CA GLY A 181 11.26 -2.72 19.25
C GLY A 181 10.45 -4.00 19.35
N GLY A 182 10.75 -4.84 20.34
CA GLY A 182 9.92 -6.00 20.67
C GLY A 182 10.06 -7.22 19.74
N PRO A 183 9.48 -8.35 20.14
CA PRO A 183 9.51 -9.57 19.35
C PRO A 183 8.53 -9.53 18.17
N ILE A 184 8.74 -10.42 17.20
CA ILE A 184 7.75 -10.68 16.15
C ILE A 184 6.72 -11.65 16.70
N ALA A 185 5.44 -11.41 16.42
CA ALA A 185 4.44 -12.45 16.53
C ALA A 185 3.95 -12.95 15.18
N THR A 186 3.57 -14.21 15.14
CA THR A 186 3.10 -14.89 13.94
C THR A 186 1.77 -15.56 14.24
N LEU A 187 0.76 -15.25 13.44
CA LEU A 187 -0.51 -15.95 13.37
C LEU A 187 -0.49 -16.87 12.17
N THR A 188 -0.58 -18.18 12.38
CA THR A 188 -0.78 -19.18 11.33
C THR A 188 -2.25 -19.57 11.31
N ILE A 189 -2.92 -19.37 10.18
CA ILE A 189 -4.34 -19.64 10.04
C ILE A 189 -4.55 -21.12 9.71
N GLU A 190 -5.40 -21.79 10.50
CA GLU A 190 -5.79 -23.18 10.28
C GLU A 190 -6.65 -23.36 9.03
N ASN A 191 -6.49 -24.48 8.33
CA ASN A 191 -7.35 -24.83 7.20
C ASN A 191 -8.75 -25.19 7.72
N PHE A 192 -9.79 -24.83 6.96
CA PHE A 192 -11.15 -25.24 7.30
C PHE A 192 -11.32 -26.76 7.18
N GLY A 193 -12.05 -27.38 8.10
CA GLY A 193 -12.22 -28.85 8.15
C GLY A 193 -12.71 -29.46 6.82
N ASP A 194 -13.77 -28.89 6.23
CA ASP A 194 -14.34 -29.36 4.96
C ASP A 194 -13.38 -29.21 3.76
N PHE A 195 -12.39 -28.33 3.90
CA PHE A 195 -11.39 -28.02 2.90
C PHE A 195 -9.98 -28.38 3.35
N ALA A 196 -9.78 -29.21 4.38
CA ALA A 196 -8.49 -29.39 5.03
C ALA A 196 -7.36 -29.82 4.07
N GLN A 197 -7.73 -30.57 3.03
CA GLN A 197 -6.83 -31.08 1.98
C GLN A 197 -6.64 -30.12 0.81
N SER A 198 -7.44 -29.07 0.70
CA SER A 198 -7.32 -28.04 -0.34
C SER A 198 -6.26 -27.01 0.03
N PRO A 199 -5.43 -26.56 -0.93
CA PRO A 199 -4.51 -25.45 -0.72
C PRO A 199 -5.26 -24.17 -0.33
N HIS A 200 -4.84 -23.55 0.78
CA HIS A 200 -5.36 -22.25 1.24
C HIS A 200 -4.31 -21.16 1.01
N ARG A 201 -4.73 -19.97 0.59
CA ARG A 201 -3.84 -18.83 0.37
C ARG A 201 -4.48 -17.52 0.83
N ILE A 202 -3.82 -16.79 1.72
CA ILE A 202 -4.27 -15.46 2.12
C ILE A 202 -4.07 -14.49 0.94
N ARG A 203 -5.10 -13.74 0.56
CA ARG A 203 -5.09 -12.79 -0.55
C ARG A 203 -4.88 -11.35 -0.10
N ALA A 204 -5.54 -10.97 0.98
CA ALA A 204 -5.45 -9.63 1.55
C ALA A 204 -5.68 -9.65 3.04
N ILE A 205 -5.12 -8.67 3.75
CA ILE A 205 -5.32 -8.47 5.17
C ILE A 205 -5.63 -7.01 5.48
N ARG A 206 -6.36 -6.77 6.57
CA ARG A 206 -6.57 -5.45 7.15
C ARG A 206 -6.63 -5.57 8.67
N PRO A 207 -5.58 -5.16 9.40
CA PRO A 207 -5.66 -5.02 10.86
C PRO A 207 -6.77 -4.04 11.25
N LEU A 208 -7.42 -4.30 12.38
CA LEU A 208 -8.54 -3.54 12.92
C LEU A 208 -8.22 -3.20 14.39
N PRO A 209 -7.45 -2.12 14.63
CA PRO A 209 -6.84 -1.85 15.94
C PRO A 209 -7.83 -1.79 17.11
N GLN A 210 -8.99 -1.15 16.93
CA GLN A 210 -9.96 -0.94 18.00
C GLN A 210 -10.59 -2.24 18.51
N GLN A 211 -10.75 -3.26 17.64
CA GLN A 211 -11.29 -4.56 18.02
C GLN A 211 -10.22 -5.64 18.21
N ARG A 212 -8.93 -5.28 18.07
CA ARG A 212 -7.77 -6.20 18.18
C ARG A 212 -7.91 -7.45 17.31
N GLN A 213 -8.52 -7.29 16.14
CA GLN A 213 -8.68 -8.34 15.15
C GLN A 213 -8.07 -7.91 13.82
N ILE A 214 -7.95 -8.84 12.90
CA ILE A 214 -7.51 -8.65 11.52
C ILE A 214 -8.58 -9.28 10.63
N LEU A 215 -9.05 -8.51 9.65
CA LEU A 215 -9.88 -9.02 8.57
C LEU A 215 -8.97 -9.65 7.53
N VAL A 216 -9.27 -10.90 7.16
CA VAL A 216 -8.50 -11.71 6.24
C VAL A 216 -9.41 -12.16 5.11
N VAL A 217 -8.96 -12.01 3.87
CA VAL A 217 -9.59 -12.65 2.70
C VAL A 217 -8.70 -13.79 2.27
N ARG A 218 -9.25 -15.01 2.21
CA ARG A 218 -8.51 -16.22 1.88
C ARG A 218 -9.15 -16.92 0.68
N GLU A 219 -8.30 -17.45 -0.20
CA GLU A 219 -8.66 -18.26 -1.36
C GLU A 219 -8.37 -19.73 -1.01
N ILE A 220 -9.29 -20.62 -1.40
CA ILE A 220 -9.22 -22.05 -1.18
C ILE A 220 -9.33 -22.72 -2.55
N ASP A 221 -8.26 -23.37 -2.98
CA ASP A 221 -8.21 -24.08 -4.25
C ASP A 221 -8.92 -25.43 -4.12
N VAL A 222 -10.20 -25.44 -4.49
CA VAL A 222 -11.07 -26.61 -4.43
C VAL A 222 -11.09 -27.28 -5.80
N PRO A 223 -10.93 -28.62 -5.88
CA PRO A 223 -11.02 -29.33 -7.15
C PRO A 223 -12.32 -29.03 -7.89
N GLN A 224 -12.25 -28.87 -9.22
CA GLN A 224 -13.40 -28.54 -10.09
C GLN A 224 -14.56 -29.54 -9.99
N THR A 225 -14.28 -30.77 -9.55
CA THR A 225 -15.29 -31.81 -9.28
C THR A 225 -16.19 -31.50 -8.09
N ARG A 226 -15.74 -30.65 -7.16
CA ARG A 226 -16.50 -30.22 -5.97
C ARG A 226 -17.07 -28.82 -6.11
N ASN A 227 -16.31 -27.90 -6.68
CA ASN A 227 -16.79 -26.54 -6.95
C ASN A 227 -16.23 -26.04 -8.27
N ARG A 228 -17.06 -25.35 -9.07
CA ARG A 228 -16.65 -24.82 -10.38
C ARG A 228 -15.49 -23.80 -10.25
N TYR A 229 -15.49 -23.04 -9.17
CA TYR A 229 -14.54 -21.97 -8.89
C TYR A 229 -13.83 -22.18 -7.53
N PRO A 230 -12.67 -21.55 -7.29
CA PRO A 230 -12.08 -21.50 -5.96
C PRO A 230 -13.06 -20.92 -4.94
N VAL A 231 -13.03 -21.41 -3.71
CA VAL A 231 -13.85 -20.87 -2.62
C VAL A 231 -13.10 -19.73 -1.96
N PHE A 232 -13.77 -18.60 -1.73
CA PHE A 232 -13.19 -17.49 -0.98
C PHE A 232 -13.84 -17.41 0.40
N SER A 233 -13.07 -16.98 1.40
CA SER A 233 -13.57 -16.72 2.74
C SER A 233 -13.17 -15.31 3.20
N LEU A 234 -14.10 -14.67 3.90
CA LEU A 234 -13.88 -13.48 4.71
C LEU A 234 -13.79 -13.95 6.16
N GLU A 235 -12.74 -13.55 6.88
CA GLU A 235 -12.43 -14.11 8.19
C GLU A 235 -11.96 -13.04 9.16
N PHE A 236 -12.46 -13.05 10.39
CA PHE A 236 -11.92 -12.26 11.49
C PHE A 236 -11.06 -13.15 12.39
N HIS A 237 -9.81 -12.73 12.59
CA HIS A 237 -8.87 -13.36 13.51
C HIS A 237 -8.42 -12.36 14.56
N PRO A 238 -8.17 -12.74 15.81
CA PRO A 238 -7.56 -11.85 16.78
C PRO A 238 -6.07 -11.72 16.51
N ILE A 239 -5.57 -10.52 16.77
CA ILE A 239 -4.16 -10.21 16.67
C ILE A 239 -3.46 -10.76 17.94
N PRO A 240 -2.38 -11.55 17.80
CA PRO A 240 -1.62 -12.03 18.96
C PRO A 240 -1.20 -10.86 19.85
N ASN A 241 -1.25 -11.06 21.17
CA ASN A 241 -0.76 -10.06 22.11
C ASN A 241 0.77 -10.13 22.21
N ASN A 242 1.46 -9.06 21.77
CA ASN A 242 2.92 -8.98 21.77
C ASN A 242 3.49 -8.36 23.05
N ALA A 243 2.70 -8.26 24.12
CA ALA A 243 3.18 -7.72 25.39
C ALA A 243 4.27 -8.57 26.06
N THR A 244 4.45 -9.83 25.64
CA THR A 244 5.54 -10.70 26.11
C THR A 244 6.86 -10.33 25.44
N SER A 245 7.98 -10.49 26.14
CA SER A 245 9.31 -10.23 25.58
C SER A 245 9.73 -11.25 24.50
N ASP A 246 9.06 -12.40 24.46
CA ASP A 246 9.37 -13.49 23.54
C ASP A 246 8.54 -13.47 22.25
N ALA A 247 9.10 -14.06 21.20
CA ALA A 247 8.37 -14.30 19.95
C ALA A 247 7.19 -15.23 20.18
N VAL A 248 6.01 -14.81 19.71
CA VAL A 248 4.76 -15.55 19.88
C VAL A 248 4.38 -16.14 18.53
N GLU A 249 4.27 -17.47 18.44
CA GLU A 249 3.70 -18.13 17.26
C GLU A 249 2.42 -18.85 17.69
N ILE A 250 1.28 -18.42 17.15
CA ILE A 250 -0.01 -19.04 17.40
C ILE A 250 -0.56 -19.63 16.11
N THR A 251 -1.19 -20.79 16.23
CA THR A 251 -2.00 -21.40 15.18
C THR A 251 -3.43 -21.46 15.69
N ARG A 252 -4.39 -20.98 14.90
CA ARG A 252 -5.79 -20.93 15.32
C ARG A 252 -6.78 -20.79 14.16
N PRO A 253 -8.05 -21.18 14.36
CA PRO A 253 -9.13 -20.88 13.43
C PRO A 253 -9.63 -19.42 13.56
N PRO A 254 -10.42 -18.94 12.58
CA PRO A 254 -11.10 -17.64 12.67
C PRO A 254 -12.10 -17.60 13.84
N ASP A 255 -12.27 -16.43 14.45
CA ASP A 255 -13.35 -16.18 15.43
C ASP A 255 -14.72 -16.15 14.73
N ASP A 256 -14.74 -15.65 13.50
CA ASP A 256 -15.94 -15.46 12.68
C ASP A 256 -15.58 -15.48 11.20
N PHE A 257 -16.44 -16.04 10.34
CA PHE A 257 -16.15 -16.17 8.91
C PHE A 257 -17.41 -16.27 8.04
N SER A 258 -17.25 -15.94 6.76
CA SER A 258 -18.26 -16.15 5.72
C SER A 258 -17.59 -16.66 4.44
N PHE A 259 -18.23 -17.61 3.75
CA PHE A 259 -17.75 -18.16 2.48
C PHE A 259 -18.43 -17.51 1.27
N LEU A 260 -17.73 -17.54 0.14
CA LEU A 260 -18.16 -17.10 -1.19
C LEU A 260 -17.86 -18.22 -2.18
N TYR A 261 -18.89 -18.73 -2.86
CA TYR A 261 -18.80 -19.90 -3.75
C TYR A 261 -19.00 -19.57 -5.24
N GLU A 262 -19.37 -18.32 -5.54
CA GLU A 262 -20.04 -17.98 -6.81
C GLU A 262 -19.08 -17.76 -7.98
N ASP A 263 -17.85 -17.31 -7.72
CA ASP A 263 -16.97 -16.80 -8.78
C ASP A 263 -15.48 -16.96 -8.47
N GLN A 264 -14.64 -16.77 -9.49
CA GLN A 264 -13.20 -16.66 -9.41
C GLN A 264 -12.77 -15.19 -9.36
N TYR A 265 -11.95 -14.85 -8.37
CA TYR A 265 -11.46 -13.47 -8.21
C TYR A 265 -9.97 -13.35 -8.50
N ALA A 266 -9.60 -12.47 -9.41
CA ALA A 266 -8.20 -12.23 -9.78
C ALA A 266 -7.45 -11.36 -8.77
N SER A 267 -8.11 -10.35 -8.20
CA SER A 267 -7.50 -9.45 -7.20
C SER A 267 -8.46 -9.13 -6.07
N VAL A 268 -7.88 -8.81 -4.91
CA VAL A 268 -8.58 -8.52 -3.67
C VAL A 268 -7.98 -7.26 -3.05
N HIS A 269 -8.82 -6.28 -2.73
CA HIS A 269 -8.40 -5.04 -2.09
C HIS A 269 -9.29 -4.75 -0.88
N ILE A 270 -8.68 -4.40 0.24
CA ILE A 270 -9.41 -4.00 1.46
C ILE A 270 -9.05 -2.55 1.76
N THR A 271 -10.05 -1.65 1.81
CA THR A 271 -9.82 -0.23 2.09
C THR A 271 -9.36 -0.01 3.53
N ASP A 272 -8.83 1.18 3.81
CA ASP A 272 -8.48 1.59 5.16
C ASP A 272 -9.75 1.81 6.02
N HIS A 273 -9.61 1.74 7.33
CA HIS A 273 -10.66 2.16 8.26
C HIS A 273 -10.60 3.67 8.53
N GLY A 274 -9.62 4.39 7.98
CA GLY A 274 -9.49 5.84 8.08
C GLY A 274 -9.33 6.33 9.51
N LEU A 275 -8.71 5.53 10.39
CA LEU A 275 -8.40 5.99 11.73
C LEU A 275 -7.18 6.92 11.62
N PRO A 276 -7.28 8.14 12.18
CA PRO A 276 -6.14 9.02 12.26
C PRO A 276 -5.05 8.41 13.15
N ASN A 277 -3.81 8.81 12.93
CA ASN A 277 -2.73 8.50 13.87
C ASN A 277 -3.00 9.26 15.18
N ARG A 278 -3.01 8.55 16.32
CA ARG A 278 -3.35 9.12 17.64
C ARG A 278 -2.32 10.14 18.14
N PHE A 279 -1.15 10.15 17.53
CA PHE A 279 -0.04 11.04 17.82
C PHE A 279 0.16 12.10 16.73
N ASP A 280 -0.83 12.29 15.86
CA ASP A 280 -0.80 13.36 14.88
C ASP A 280 -1.25 14.67 15.51
N ASP A 281 -0.27 15.49 15.90
CA ASP A 281 -0.50 16.81 16.49
C ASP A 281 -1.14 17.81 15.51
N SER A 282 -1.22 17.48 14.21
CA SER A 282 -1.89 18.33 13.22
C SER A 282 -3.42 18.23 13.28
N ILE A 283 -3.95 17.20 13.92
CA ILE A 283 -5.39 17.02 14.12
C ILE A 283 -5.76 17.74 15.41
N PRO A 284 -6.61 18.77 15.37
CA PRO A 284 -7.04 19.49 16.56
C PRO A 284 -7.57 18.52 17.61
N ALA A 285 -7.16 18.68 18.87
CA ALA A 285 -7.62 17.84 19.97
C ALA A 285 -9.17 17.81 20.09
N ALA A 286 -9.84 18.89 19.67
CA ALA A 286 -11.30 18.95 19.60
C ALA A 286 -11.89 17.95 18.58
N ASP A 287 -11.20 17.69 17.47
CA ASP A 287 -11.62 16.75 16.43
C ASP A 287 -11.30 15.30 16.78
N LEU A 288 -10.36 15.08 17.71
CA LEU A 288 -10.06 13.77 18.27
C LEU A 288 -11.12 13.30 19.30
N GLY A 289 -12.10 14.15 19.62
CA GLY A 289 -13.09 13.93 20.66
C GLY A 289 -12.55 14.18 22.07
N GLU A 290 -13.42 14.30 23.06
CA GLU A 290 -12.99 14.23 24.47
C GLU A 290 -12.23 12.92 24.71
N ASP A 291 -11.23 12.91 25.61
CA ASP A 291 -10.33 11.76 25.89
C ASP A 291 -11.06 10.41 26.13
N ASP A 292 -12.36 10.44 26.40
CA ASP A 292 -13.23 9.28 26.64
C ASP A 292 -13.94 8.71 25.38
N ILE A 293 -13.85 9.35 24.22
CA ILE A 293 -14.59 8.97 23.00
C ILE A 293 -13.66 8.29 22.00
N ALA A 294 -13.96 7.05 21.63
CA ALA A 294 -13.24 6.39 20.54
C ALA A 294 -13.61 7.07 19.21
N PHE A 295 -12.61 7.34 18.36
CA PHE A 295 -12.87 7.83 17.01
C PHE A 295 -13.68 6.80 16.22
N LYS A 296 -14.82 7.20 15.67
CA LYS A 296 -15.62 6.35 14.78
C LYS A 296 -14.83 6.11 13.49
N PRO A 297 -14.39 4.88 13.20
CA PRO A 297 -13.71 4.61 11.95
C PRO A 297 -14.69 4.69 10.76
N ARG A 298 -14.15 4.66 9.54
CA ARG A 298 -14.92 4.65 8.29
C ARG A 298 -15.34 3.22 7.94
N PRO A 299 -16.44 3.02 7.17
CA PRO A 299 -16.74 1.72 6.59
C PRO A 299 -15.55 1.12 5.82
N ILE A 300 -15.39 -0.19 5.93
CA ILE A 300 -14.34 -0.93 5.24
C ILE A 300 -14.96 -1.64 4.05
N ASN A 301 -14.38 -1.43 2.87
CA ASN A 301 -14.82 -2.09 1.65
C ASN A 301 -13.83 -3.19 1.28
N VAL A 302 -14.36 -4.38 1.02
CA VAL A 302 -13.63 -5.48 0.38
C VAL A 302 -14.06 -5.53 -1.07
N PHE A 303 -13.13 -5.21 -1.97
CA PHE A 303 -13.34 -5.29 -3.40
C PHE A 303 -12.68 -6.57 -3.94
N LEU A 304 -13.45 -7.36 -4.68
CA LEU A 304 -12.99 -8.54 -5.41
C LEU A 304 -13.22 -8.30 -6.89
N ARG A 305 -12.18 -8.44 -7.70
CA ARG A 305 -12.33 -8.36 -9.16
C ARG A 305 -12.61 -9.75 -9.72
N THR A 306 -13.75 -9.92 -10.39
CA THR A 306 -14.15 -11.18 -11.01
C THR A 306 -13.30 -11.49 -12.24
N VAL A 307 -13.37 -12.72 -12.73
CA VAL A 307 -12.72 -13.18 -13.97
C VAL A 307 -13.80 -13.69 -14.91
N LYS A 308 -13.51 -13.73 -16.21
CA LYS A 308 -14.46 -14.21 -17.24
C LYS A 308 -15.23 -15.48 -16.81
N PRO A 309 -16.52 -15.58 -17.16
CA PRO A 309 -17.20 -14.85 -18.24
C PRO A 309 -17.63 -13.41 -17.90
N ASP A 310 -17.93 -13.12 -16.64
CA ASP A 310 -18.53 -11.85 -16.22
C ASP A 310 -17.48 -10.97 -15.51
N ASP A 311 -16.59 -10.35 -16.29
CA ASP A 311 -15.58 -9.44 -15.75
C ASP A 311 -16.25 -8.20 -15.13
N GLY A 312 -15.77 -7.82 -13.96
CA GLY A 312 -16.50 -6.89 -13.10
C GLY A 312 -15.88 -6.75 -11.72
N LEU A 313 -16.67 -6.17 -10.84
CA LEU A 313 -16.27 -5.80 -9.49
C LEU A 313 -17.34 -6.21 -8.49
N VAL A 314 -16.98 -7.11 -7.58
CA VAL A 314 -17.75 -7.43 -6.39
C VAL A 314 -17.29 -6.57 -5.22
N ARG A 315 -18.23 -6.02 -4.45
CA ARG A 315 -17.98 -5.23 -3.24
C ARG A 315 -18.78 -5.76 -2.05
N PHE A 316 -18.10 -5.85 -0.90
CA PHE A 316 -18.69 -5.95 0.43
C PHE A 316 -18.34 -4.70 1.24
N THR A 317 -19.28 -4.17 2.01
CA THR A 317 -19.05 -3.02 2.90
C THR A 317 -19.33 -3.45 4.33
N PHE A 318 -18.34 -3.31 5.21
CA PHE A 318 -18.47 -3.55 6.65
C PHE A 318 -18.60 -2.20 7.35
N TYR A 319 -19.66 -2.02 8.12
CA TYR A 319 -19.87 -0.80 8.87
C TYR A 319 -19.41 -0.95 10.31
N PRO A 320 -18.90 0.14 10.91
CA PRO A 320 -18.43 0.11 12.28
C PRO A 320 -19.59 0.22 13.25
N GLN A 321 -19.78 -0.82 14.05
CA GLN A 321 -20.74 -0.84 15.14
C GLN A 321 -20.08 -0.37 16.44
N ARG A 322 -20.71 0.59 17.11
CA ARG A 322 -20.29 1.00 18.45
C ARG A 322 -20.61 -0.11 19.46
N VAL A 323 -19.61 -0.48 20.25
CA VAL A 323 -19.72 -1.42 21.36
C VAL A 323 -19.31 -0.70 22.63
N ASP A 324 -20.25 -0.54 23.56
CA ASP A 324 -19.94 0.06 24.86
C ASP A 324 -19.08 -0.90 25.69
N HIS A 325 -18.02 -0.36 26.30
CA HIS A 325 -17.05 -1.15 27.02
C HIS A 325 -17.68 -1.63 28.33
N TRP A 326 -18.04 -2.91 28.43
CA TRP A 326 -18.20 -3.54 29.74
C TRP A 326 -16.84 -4.02 30.24
N THR A 327 -15.92 -3.10 30.54
CA THR A 327 -14.78 -3.47 31.38
C THR A 327 -15.22 -3.37 32.84
N PRO A 328 -15.24 -4.47 33.60
CA PRO A 328 -15.32 -4.37 35.04
C PRO A 328 -14.15 -3.51 35.54
N PRO A 329 -14.34 -2.69 36.60
CA PRO A 329 -13.33 -1.78 37.09
C PRO A 329 -12.01 -2.52 37.31
N SER A 330 -10.97 -2.16 36.54
CA SER A 330 -9.66 -2.79 36.69
C SER A 330 -9.20 -2.58 38.15
N PRO A 331 -8.70 -3.63 38.84
CA PRO A 331 -8.22 -3.47 40.21
C PRO A 331 -7.17 -2.36 40.23
N ALA A 332 -7.33 -1.43 41.17
CA ALA A 332 -6.52 -0.22 41.27
C ALA A 332 -5.04 -0.58 41.13
N SER A 333 -4.41 -0.15 40.03
CA SER A 333 -3.01 -0.46 39.75
C SER A 333 -2.19 0.05 40.93
N SER A 334 -1.53 -0.86 41.64
CA SER A 334 -0.68 -0.53 42.77
C SER A 334 0.34 0.54 42.35
N VAL A 335 0.42 1.57 43.19
CA VAL A 335 1.17 2.80 42.95
C VAL A 335 2.66 2.48 42.84
N SER A 336 3.14 2.18 41.64
CA SER A 336 4.58 2.18 41.34
C SER A 336 5.01 3.63 41.12
N SER A 337 5.55 4.22 42.18
CA SER A 337 6.03 5.60 42.26
C SER A 337 7.43 5.73 41.66
N SER A 338 7.56 5.61 40.34
CA SER A 338 8.78 6.03 39.64
C SER A 338 8.65 7.51 39.23
N PRO A 339 9.40 8.43 39.86
CA PRO A 339 9.31 9.87 39.59
C PRO A 339 10.17 10.20 38.37
N GLY A 340 9.58 10.12 37.18
CA GLY A 340 10.27 10.57 35.97
C GLY A 340 9.43 10.32 34.73
N ARG A 341 8.75 11.36 34.24
CA ARG A 341 7.93 11.36 33.02
C ARG A 341 6.54 10.73 33.18
N ARG A 342 5.65 11.43 33.89
CA ARG A 342 4.20 11.19 33.81
C ARG A 342 3.72 11.63 32.41
N THR A 343 3.73 10.73 31.44
CA THR A 343 2.76 10.85 30.36
C THR A 343 1.37 10.80 31.02
N PRO A 344 0.45 11.74 30.72
CA PRO A 344 -0.89 11.68 31.27
C PRO A 344 -1.45 10.29 30.99
N LYS A 345 -1.86 9.57 32.06
CA LYS A 345 -2.57 8.29 31.93
C LYS A 345 -3.90 8.60 31.26
N ARG A 346 -3.93 8.53 29.93
CA ARG A 346 -5.16 8.68 29.15
C ARG A 346 -6.15 7.61 29.63
N SER A 347 -7.38 8.02 29.94
CA SER A 347 -8.47 7.09 30.23
C SER A 347 -8.67 6.18 29.01
N ARG A 348 -9.02 4.92 29.25
CA ARG A 348 -9.48 4.07 28.14
C ARG A 348 -10.83 4.61 27.68
N PRO A 349 -11.09 4.68 26.37
CA PRO A 349 -12.36 5.17 25.87
C PRO A 349 -13.51 4.31 26.40
N LYS A 350 -14.67 4.91 26.67
CA LYS A 350 -15.86 4.21 27.23
C LYS A 350 -16.52 3.22 26.26
N HIS A 351 -16.15 3.28 24.99
CA HIS A 351 -16.65 2.42 23.93
C HIS A 351 -15.55 2.21 22.89
N TYR A 352 -15.74 1.24 22.01
CA TYR A 352 -14.91 1.03 20.82
C TYR A 352 -15.80 0.67 19.63
N TYR A 353 -15.24 0.71 18.42
CA TYR A 353 -15.96 0.28 17.22
C TYR A 353 -15.50 -1.09 16.75
N ARG A 354 -16.47 -1.91 16.37
CA ARG A 354 -16.30 -3.28 15.89
C ARG A 354 -16.92 -3.44 14.50
N TYR A 355 -16.27 -4.22 13.64
CA TYR A 355 -16.81 -4.73 12.39
C TYR A 355 -17.21 -6.19 12.57
N GLY A 356 -18.31 -6.60 11.94
CA GLY A 356 -18.78 -7.98 11.96
C GLY A 356 -19.74 -8.25 10.80
N PHE A 357 -20.01 -9.54 10.52
CA PHE A 357 -20.88 -9.93 9.40
C PHE A 357 -22.34 -9.53 9.58
N THR A 358 -22.80 -9.33 10.82
CA THR A 358 -24.16 -8.82 11.11
C THR A 358 -24.37 -7.39 10.61
N HIS A 359 -23.28 -6.66 10.39
CA HIS A 359 -23.29 -5.25 10.01
C HIS A 359 -22.54 -5.07 8.68
N MET A 360 -22.73 -6.04 7.76
CA MET A 360 -22.18 -6.06 6.42
C MET A 360 -23.29 -5.80 5.39
N SER A 361 -23.01 -4.99 4.37
CA SER A 361 -23.92 -4.77 3.26
C SER A 361 -24.19 -6.04 2.45
N PRO A 362 -25.32 -6.11 1.73
CA PRO A 362 -25.46 -7.06 0.63
C PRO A 362 -24.32 -6.91 -0.38
N VAL A 363 -24.01 -8.02 -1.05
CA VAL A 363 -22.99 -8.09 -2.10
C VAL A 363 -23.43 -7.21 -3.27
N ARG A 364 -22.53 -6.36 -3.75
CA ARG A 364 -22.77 -5.55 -4.96
C ARG A 364 -21.87 -6.02 -6.09
N PHE A 365 -22.46 -6.34 -7.23
CA PHE A 365 -21.73 -6.61 -8.46
C PHE A 365 -21.87 -5.44 -9.43
N VAL A 366 -20.77 -5.09 -10.09
CA VAL A 366 -20.73 -4.09 -11.16
C VAL A 366 -19.96 -4.66 -12.33
N GLU A 367 -20.66 -4.88 -13.43
CA GLU A 367 -20.07 -5.36 -14.68
C GLU A 367 -19.07 -4.33 -15.25
N SER A 368 -17.96 -4.83 -15.81
CA SER A 368 -17.04 -3.99 -16.55
C SER A 368 -17.59 -3.58 -17.91
N TYR A 369 -16.99 -2.55 -18.52
CA TYR A 369 -17.32 -2.24 -19.91
C TYR A 369 -16.81 -3.35 -20.82
N LEU A 370 -17.52 -3.58 -21.94
CA LEU A 370 -17.17 -4.59 -22.93
C LEU A 370 -15.68 -4.54 -23.32
N ASN A 371 -15.01 -5.69 -23.31
CA ASN A 371 -13.59 -5.84 -23.62
C ASN A 371 -12.64 -5.07 -22.69
N THR A 372 -13.08 -4.71 -21.49
CA THR A 372 -12.23 -4.08 -20.47
C THR A 372 -12.31 -4.84 -19.15
N GLN A 373 -11.29 -4.66 -18.33
CA GLN A 373 -11.28 -5.10 -16.94
C GLN A 373 -11.10 -3.87 -16.04
N TYR A 374 -11.77 -3.84 -14.89
CA TYR A 374 -11.52 -2.82 -13.88
C TYR A 374 -10.23 -3.12 -13.11
N ARG A 375 -9.55 -2.05 -12.72
CA ARG A 375 -8.46 -2.05 -11.74
C ARG A 375 -8.79 -0.99 -10.69
N ILE A 376 -8.36 -1.22 -9.45
CA ILE A 376 -8.88 -0.51 -8.28
C ILE A 376 -7.76 0.31 -7.65
N LEU A 377 -8.02 1.59 -7.43
CA LEU A 377 -7.25 2.44 -6.55
C LEU A 377 -8.09 2.61 -5.27
N PRO A 378 -7.82 1.82 -4.22
CA PRO A 378 -8.73 1.69 -3.09
C PRO A 378 -8.81 2.99 -2.29
N GLY A 379 -10.03 3.36 -1.91
CA GLY A 379 -10.31 4.44 -0.96
C GLY A 379 -11.61 4.18 -0.22
N SER A 380 -11.65 4.35 1.09
CA SER A 380 -12.82 4.05 1.93
C SER A 380 -14.08 4.79 1.46
N TYR A 381 -13.95 6.04 1.01
CA TYR A 381 -15.07 6.85 0.54
C TYR A 381 -14.97 7.25 -0.92
N ARG A 382 -13.74 7.38 -1.44
CA ARG A 382 -13.50 7.84 -2.80
C ARG A 382 -12.67 6.83 -3.55
N THR A 383 -13.19 5.62 -3.74
CA THR A 383 -12.51 4.62 -4.58
C THR A 383 -12.50 5.10 -6.04
N LEU A 384 -11.33 5.04 -6.67
CA LEU A 384 -11.20 5.22 -8.11
C LEU A 384 -11.03 3.87 -8.79
N LEU A 385 -11.58 3.77 -9.98
CA LEU A 385 -11.37 2.66 -10.89
C LEU A 385 -10.67 3.17 -12.14
N TYR A 386 -9.89 2.31 -12.77
CA TYR A 386 -9.44 2.53 -14.13
C TYR A 386 -9.67 1.27 -14.95
N THR A 387 -9.94 1.44 -16.24
CA THR A 387 -10.16 0.34 -17.16
C THR A 387 -8.93 0.10 -18.00
N VAL A 388 -8.59 -1.17 -18.19
CA VAL A 388 -7.53 -1.62 -19.09
C VAL A 388 -8.11 -2.68 -20.03
N PRO A 389 -7.48 -2.99 -21.18
CA PRO A 389 -7.93 -4.08 -22.04
C PRO A 389 -8.03 -5.40 -21.27
N TRP A 390 -9.05 -6.20 -21.58
CA TRP A 390 -9.36 -7.45 -20.88
C TRP A 390 -8.20 -8.48 -20.90
N ASP A 391 -7.39 -8.45 -21.95
CA ASP A 391 -6.25 -9.34 -22.18
C ASP A 391 -4.95 -8.83 -21.55
N THR A 392 -5.00 -7.69 -20.84
CA THR A 392 -3.80 -7.08 -20.26
C THR A 392 -3.31 -7.85 -19.04
N ILE A 393 -2.12 -8.44 -19.19
CA ILE A 393 -1.39 -9.15 -18.14
C ILE A 393 -0.17 -8.38 -17.62
N THR A 394 0.19 -7.27 -18.26
CA THR A 394 1.38 -6.46 -17.93
C THR A 394 1.15 -5.62 -16.67
N GLU A 395 2.25 -5.29 -15.97
CA GLU A 395 2.21 -4.38 -14.81
C GLU A 395 2.02 -2.92 -15.19
N GLU A 396 2.33 -2.60 -16.45
CA GLU A 396 2.24 -1.27 -17.03
C GLU A 396 1.18 -1.34 -18.13
N PRO A 397 -0.12 -1.38 -17.75
CA PRO A 397 -1.20 -1.57 -18.69
C PRO A 397 -1.50 -0.29 -19.47
N ASN A 398 -2.01 -0.43 -20.69
CA ASN A 398 -2.61 0.72 -21.39
C ASN A 398 -3.94 1.08 -20.70
N VAL A 399 -4.09 2.32 -20.25
CA VAL A 399 -5.29 2.78 -19.57
C VAL A 399 -6.26 3.40 -20.55
N ILE A 400 -7.47 2.86 -20.57
CA ILE A 400 -8.56 3.30 -21.44
C ILE A 400 -9.32 4.48 -20.82
N GLY A 401 -9.46 4.50 -19.50
CA GLY A 401 -10.19 5.57 -18.81
C GLY A 401 -10.18 5.42 -17.29
N PHE A 402 -10.51 6.52 -16.61
CA PHE A 402 -10.67 6.59 -15.17
C PHE A 402 -12.13 6.85 -14.79
N TYR A 403 -12.53 6.24 -13.69
CA TYR A 403 -13.88 6.29 -13.16
C TYR A 403 -13.83 6.51 -11.65
N ARG A 404 -14.83 7.19 -11.13
CA ARG A 404 -15.13 7.21 -9.71
C ARG A 404 -16.11 6.09 -9.41
N TYR A 405 -15.81 5.30 -8.39
CA TYR A 405 -16.80 4.44 -7.76
C TYR A 405 -17.50 5.26 -6.68
N HIS A 406 -18.77 5.59 -6.91
CA HIS A 406 -19.61 6.41 -6.07
C HIS A 406 -20.93 5.69 -5.80
N ASP A 407 -21.07 5.21 -4.58
CA ASP A 407 -22.31 4.63 -4.07
C ASP A 407 -22.68 5.38 -2.79
N GLU A 408 -23.95 5.74 -2.63
CA GLU A 408 -24.47 6.40 -1.43
C GLU A 408 -24.21 5.56 -0.19
N GLU A 409 -24.19 4.25 -0.38
CA GLU A 409 -23.87 3.26 0.65
C GLU A 409 -22.48 3.47 1.29
N LEU A 410 -21.51 4.00 0.53
CA LEU A 410 -20.17 4.27 1.08
C LEU A 410 -20.17 5.32 2.19
N PHE A 411 -21.16 6.21 2.19
CA PHE A 411 -21.29 7.32 3.14
C PHE A 411 -22.35 7.04 4.21
N ALA A 412 -23.03 5.90 4.13
CA ALA A 412 -24.03 5.52 5.10
C ALA A 412 -23.37 5.12 6.42
N ASP A 413 -24.09 5.37 7.53
CA ASP A 413 -23.66 4.95 8.85
C ASP A 413 -24.02 3.49 9.14
N GLU A 414 -25.01 2.95 8.43
CA GLU A 414 -25.57 1.62 8.59
C GLU A 414 -25.82 0.97 7.20
N PRO A 415 -25.85 -0.37 7.12
CA PRO A 415 -26.17 -1.13 5.93
C PRO A 415 -27.54 -0.77 5.43
N GLU A 416 -27.64 -0.63 4.13
CA GLU A 416 -28.93 -0.52 3.49
C GLU A 416 -29.72 -1.83 3.65
N ILE A 417 -31.00 -1.69 4.01
CA ILE A 417 -31.94 -2.82 3.98
C ILE A 417 -32.13 -3.21 2.51
N PHE A 418 -31.81 -4.46 2.17
CA PHE A 418 -31.97 -4.95 0.80
C PHE A 418 -33.42 -4.80 0.34
N ASN A 419 -33.63 -3.94 -0.67
CA ASN A 419 -34.90 -3.79 -1.34
C ASN A 419 -34.79 -4.37 -2.76
N PRO A 420 -35.42 -5.53 -3.03
CA PRO A 420 -35.38 -6.15 -4.36
C PRO A 420 -36.05 -5.30 -5.44
N ASP A 421 -36.95 -4.39 -5.07
CA ASP A 421 -37.67 -3.51 -5.98
C ASP A 421 -36.90 -2.21 -6.30
N ALA A 422 -35.76 -1.97 -5.63
CA ALA A 422 -34.94 -0.80 -5.90
C ALA A 422 -34.30 -0.89 -7.31
N PRO A 423 -34.24 0.22 -8.07
CA PRO A 423 -33.64 0.21 -9.40
C PRO A 423 -32.15 -0.17 -9.32
N PRO A 424 -31.60 -0.82 -10.37
CA PRO A 424 -30.19 -1.16 -10.42
C PRO A 424 -29.31 0.08 -10.25
N ARG A 425 -28.44 0.05 -9.24
CA ARG A 425 -27.48 1.13 -9.00
C ARG A 425 -26.41 1.14 -10.10
N ARG A 426 -25.99 2.34 -10.49
CA ARG A 426 -24.85 2.56 -11.41
C ARG A 426 -23.77 3.35 -10.68
N PRO A 427 -22.99 2.70 -9.79
CA PRO A 427 -22.06 3.40 -8.93
C PRO A 427 -20.81 3.90 -9.68
N VAL A 428 -20.59 3.47 -10.92
CA VAL A 428 -19.40 3.85 -11.69
C VAL A 428 -19.71 5.05 -12.57
N ARG A 429 -18.95 6.14 -12.37
CA ARG A 429 -19.06 7.39 -13.14
C ARG A 429 -17.72 7.73 -13.78
N LYS A 430 -17.68 7.99 -15.08
CA LYS A 430 -16.46 8.42 -15.78
C LYS A 430 -15.98 9.76 -15.21
N LEU A 431 -14.68 9.92 -15.00
CA LEU A 431 -14.11 11.20 -14.58
C LEU A 431 -14.10 12.20 -15.76
N PRO A 432 -14.20 13.52 -15.50
CA PRO A 432 -14.39 14.55 -16.54
C PRO A 432 -13.07 14.94 -17.25
N PHE A 433 -12.12 14.02 -17.37
CA PHE A 433 -10.91 14.21 -18.16
C PHE A 433 -10.66 12.97 -19.01
N ASP A 434 -10.14 13.18 -20.21
CA ASP A 434 -9.74 12.11 -21.09
C ASP A 434 -8.24 11.85 -20.94
N VAL A 435 -7.91 10.57 -20.98
CA VAL A 435 -6.54 10.10 -21.00
C VAL A 435 -6.16 9.92 -22.46
N ASN A 436 -5.00 10.45 -22.87
CA ASN A 436 -4.48 10.12 -24.19
C ASN A 436 -4.20 8.60 -24.24
N SER A 437 -4.90 7.87 -25.10
CA SER A 437 -4.75 6.42 -25.25
C SER A 437 -3.38 5.98 -25.75
N GLN A 438 -2.56 6.91 -26.24
CA GLN A 438 -1.16 6.68 -26.58
C GLN A 438 -0.22 6.87 -25.38
N GLN A 439 -0.68 7.51 -24.32
CA GLN A 439 0.11 7.76 -23.13
C GLN A 439 0.17 6.48 -22.30
N LYS A 440 1.38 5.97 -22.14
CA LYS A 440 1.64 4.84 -21.26
C LYS A 440 2.07 5.30 -19.88
N PHE A 441 1.70 4.53 -18.88
CA PHE A 441 1.90 4.86 -17.49
C PHE A 441 2.63 3.72 -16.79
N GLY A 442 3.71 4.05 -16.09
CA GLY A 442 4.48 3.09 -15.31
C GLY A 442 3.97 2.92 -13.88
N ALA A 443 3.17 3.87 -13.38
CA ALA A 443 2.50 3.79 -12.08
C ALA A 443 1.38 4.83 -11.91
N PHE A 444 0.42 4.48 -11.05
CA PHE A 444 -0.69 5.32 -10.63
C PHE A 444 -0.82 5.30 -9.12
N ALA A 445 -1.38 6.38 -8.59
CA ALA A 445 -1.49 6.59 -7.17
C ALA A 445 -2.67 7.50 -6.87
N TRP A 446 -3.42 7.19 -5.83
CA TRP A 446 -4.58 7.96 -5.40
C TRP A 446 -4.49 8.26 -3.92
N ASP A 447 -4.58 9.54 -3.57
CA ASP A 447 -4.81 10.00 -2.21
C ASP A 447 -6.26 10.42 -2.08
N GLU A 448 -7.07 9.56 -1.47
CA GLU A 448 -8.48 9.86 -1.28
C GLU A 448 -8.74 11.00 -0.28
N THR A 449 -7.79 11.26 0.62
CA THR A 449 -7.99 12.19 1.74
C THR A 449 -8.09 13.62 1.22
N ILE A 450 -7.19 13.99 0.32
CA ILE A 450 -7.15 15.30 -0.34
C ILE A 450 -7.62 15.24 -1.80
N GLY A 451 -8.00 14.07 -2.30
CA GLY A 451 -8.47 13.90 -3.68
C GLY A 451 -7.38 14.20 -4.72
N ARG A 452 -6.17 13.67 -4.53
CA ARG A 452 -5.01 13.91 -5.41
C ARG A 452 -4.63 12.62 -6.12
N MET A 453 -4.49 12.70 -7.45
CA MET A 453 -4.02 11.59 -8.27
C MET A 453 -2.63 11.88 -8.82
N CYS A 454 -1.72 10.92 -8.67
CA CYS A 454 -0.36 11.00 -9.18
C CYS A 454 -0.13 9.93 -10.26
N PHE A 455 0.50 10.35 -11.33
CA PHE A 455 0.91 9.49 -12.45
C PHE A 455 2.41 9.59 -12.62
N GLY A 456 3.06 8.47 -12.91
CA GLY A 456 4.36 8.53 -13.54
C GLY A 456 4.33 7.79 -14.86
N LEU A 457 4.92 8.41 -15.87
CA LEU A 457 4.84 7.95 -17.25
C LEU A 457 5.91 6.90 -17.52
N GLU A 458 5.61 5.96 -18.41
CA GLU A 458 6.61 5.02 -18.93
C GLU A 458 7.75 5.83 -19.58
N ASP A 459 8.99 5.39 -19.38
CA ASP A 459 10.20 6.02 -19.93
C ASP A 459 10.39 7.51 -19.60
N SER A 460 9.73 8.01 -18.55
CA SER A 460 9.80 9.41 -18.14
C SER A 460 10.23 9.58 -16.70
N THR A 461 10.99 10.65 -16.45
CA THR A 461 11.30 11.13 -15.10
C THR A 461 10.22 12.04 -14.53
N LYS A 462 9.15 12.31 -15.30
CA LYS A 462 8.08 13.23 -14.92
C LYS A 462 7.00 12.53 -14.12
N ILE A 463 6.52 13.22 -13.09
CA ILE A 463 5.33 12.87 -12.32
C ILE A 463 4.26 13.92 -12.62
N LEU A 464 3.09 13.48 -13.07
CA LEU A 464 1.93 14.35 -13.24
C LEU A 464 1.05 14.26 -12.00
N VAL A 465 0.55 15.41 -11.53
CA VAL A 465 -0.28 15.51 -10.33
C VAL A 465 -1.59 16.20 -10.72
N PHE A 466 -2.70 15.58 -10.39
CA PHE A 466 -4.04 16.09 -10.65
C PHE A 466 -4.78 16.22 -9.32
N ASP A 467 -5.15 17.45 -8.97
CA ASP A 467 -5.90 17.76 -7.76
C ASP A 467 -7.39 17.90 -8.09
N PHE A 468 -8.21 17.03 -7.50
CA PHE A 468 -9.67 17.05 -7.64
C PHE A 468 -10.37 17.75 -6.48
N ALA A 469 -9.66 17.97 -5.36
CA ALA A 469 -10.13 18.87 -4.32
C ALA A 469 -9.60 20.28 -4.57
N ARG A 470 -10.32 21.28 -4.06
CA ARG A 470 -9.84 22.67 -4.03
C ARG A 470 -8.52 22.70 -3.27
N ARG A 471 -7.43 23.13 -3.92
CA ARG A 471 -6.14 23.35 -3.28
C ARG A 471 -6.36 24.18 -2.00
N PRO A 472 -5.80 23.77 -0.84
CA PRO A 472 -5.84 24.60 0.35
C PRO A 472 -5.37 26.01 -0.01
N ARG A 473 -6.07 27.04 0.44
CA ARG A 473 -5.63 28.42 0.21
C ARG A 473 -4.23 28.56 0.80
N GLU A 474 -3.25 28.89 -0.04
CA GLU A 474 -1.94 29.32 0.44
C GLU A 474 -2.12 30.69 1.10
N GLU A 475 -2.54 30.71 2.36
CA GLU A 475 -2.45 31.91 3.16
C GLU A 475 -0.96 32.15 3.40
N TYR A 476 -0.40 33.03 2.57
CA TYR A 476 1.01 33.47 2.59
C TYR A 476 1.39 34.22 3.87
N ASN A 477 0.47 34.37 4.83
CA ASN A 477 0.68 35.14 6.03
C ASN A 477 0.99 34.19 7.18
N GLU A 478 2.24 34.22 7.63
CA GLU A 478 2.74 33.78 8.94
C GLU A 478 2.06 32.53 9.51
N ARG A 479 2.79 31.40 9.62
CA ARG A 479 2.47 30.29 10.52
C ARG A 479 2.36 30.81 11.98
N LYS A 480 1.28 31.51 12.30
CA LYS A 480 0.72 31.65 13.63
C LYS A 480 -0.29 30.53 13.73
N THR A 481 -0.02 29.65 14.67
CA THR A 481 -0.95 28.71 15.29
C THR A 481 -2.37 29.29 15.25
N ILE A 482 -3.24 28.71 14.42
CA ILE A 482 -4.61 29.17 14.24
C ILE A 482 -5.36 28.93 15.56
N GLN A 483 -5.60 30.01 16.32
CA GLN A 483 -6.70 30.06 17.27
C GLN A 483 -7.97 30.34 16.47
N ASN A 484 -8.80 29.32 16.30
CA ASN A 484 -10.09 29.44 15.63
C ASN A 484 -11.01 30.38 16.45
N THR A 485 -11.38 31.51 15.84
CA THR A 485 -12.63 32.20 16.17
C THR A 485 -13.50 32.13 14.93
N ILE A 486 -14.57 31.35 15.02
CA ILE A 486 -15.54 31.13 13.95
C ILE A 486 -16.43 32.37 13.86
N HIS A 487 -16.53 32.95 12.67
CA HIS A 487 -17.72 33.69 12.27
C HIS A 487 -18.29 33.05 11.01
N ASP A 488 -19.50 32.52 11.16
CA ASP A 488 -20.40 32.14 10.08
C ASP A 488 -20.68 33.35 9.20
N ASP A 489 -20.58 33.18 7.88
CA ASP A 489 -21.65 33.67 7.02
C ASP A 489 -21.67 32.96 5.66
N SER A 490 -22.88 32.53 5.34
CA SER A 490 -23.31 31.77 4.17
C SER A 490 -23.38 32.62 2.89
N THR A 491 -22.97 32.06 1.75
CA THR A 491 -23.68 32.16 0.45
C THR A 491 -22.97 31.31 -0.61
N ILE A 492 -23.63 30.26 -1.11
CA ILE A 492 -23.16 29.42 -2.22
C ILE A 492 -23.84 29.93 -3.50
N ALA A 493 -23.04 30.47 -4.43
CA ALA A 493 -23.43 30.67 -5.82
C ALA A 493 -22.82 29.55 -6.68
N ASN A 494 -23.67 28.92 -7.49
CA ASN A 494 -23.29 27.93 -8.49
C ASN A 494 -22.51 28.62 -9.61
N ASP A 495 -21.26 28.22 -9.84
CA ASP A 495 -20.51 28.63 -11.02
C ASP A 495 -19.81 27.43 -11.65
N THR A 496 -20.12 27.20 -12.92
CA THR A 496 -19.62 26.11 -13.76
C THR A 496 -18.17 26.36 -14.13
N GLY A 497 -17.25 25.67 -13.47
CA GLY A 497 -15.81 25.76 -13.75
C GLY A 497 -15.44 25.11 -15.09
N HIS A 498 -15.08 25.93 -16.07
CA HIS A 498 -14.26 25.52 -17.21
C HIS A 498 -12.85 25.19 -16.73
N ILE A 499 -12.39 23.95 -16.97
CA ILE A 499 -10.99 23.55 -16.79
C ILE A 499 -10.22 24.02 -18.03
N ALA A 500 -9.42 25.07 -17.89
CA ALA A 500 -8.46 25.48 -18.91
C ALA A 500 -7.13 24.72 -18.69
N PRO A 501 -6.58 24.02 -19.69
CA PRO A 501 -5.20 23.55 -19.62
C PRO A 501 -4.25 24.75 -19.65
N LEU A 502 -3.43 24.91 -18.61
CA LEU A 502 -2.32 25.86 -18.60
C LEU A 502 -1.25 25.37 -19.58
N TYR A 503 -1.35 25.77 -20.85
CA TYR A 503 -0.25 25.67 -21.80
C TYR A 503 0.76 26.78 -21.49
N ALA A 504 2.00 26.39 -21.22
CA ALA A 504 3.13 27.30 -21.14
C ALA A 504 3.40 27.90 -22.53
N ASN A 505 3.60 29.22 -22.54
CA ASN A 505 3.96 30.08 -23.66
C ASN A 505 5.17 29.53 -24.47
N PRO A 506 5.09 29.40 -25.81
CA PRO A 506 6.15 28.74 -26.59
C PRO A 506 7.35 29.62 -26.98
N ASP A 507 7.34 30.94 -26.74
CA ASP A 507 8.41 31.81 -27.25
C ASP A 507 9.21 32.51 -26.15
N GLY A 508 10.38 31.96 -25.85
CA GLY A 508 11.42 32.63 -25.06
C GLY A 508 12.60 31.71 -24.72
N PRO A 509 13.84 32.02 -25.13
CA PRO A 509 14.98 31.16 -24.85
C PRO A 509 15.40 31.34 -23.40
N ARG A 510 15.33 30.27 -22.60
CA ARG A 510 16.03 30.18 -21.32
C ARG A 510 16.85 28.88 -21.28
N PRO A 511 18.05 28.93 -20.70
CA PRO A 511 19.04 27.86 -20.84
C PRO A 511 18.58 26.63 -20.05
N TRP A 512 18.52 25.50 -20.74
CA TRP A 512 18.23 24.21 -20.14
C TRP A 512 19.47 23.73 -19.40
N ALA A 513 19.39 23.69 -18.07
CA ALA A 513 20.38 23.02 -17.24
C ALA A 513 20.20 21.49 -17.40
N LEU A 514 21.32 20.85 -17.71
CA LEU A 514 21.54 19.42 -17.79
C LEU A 514 20.90 18.62 -16.64
N CYS A 515 19.95 17.73 -16.97
CA CYS A 515 19.79 16.49 -16.23
C CYS A 515 20.92 15.54 -16.62
N GLY A 516 22.06 15.68 -15.94
CA GLY A 516 23.22 14.84 -16.18
C GLY A 516 24.28 15.04 -15.11
N LEU A 517 23.98 14.65 -13.86
CA LEU A 517 24.94 14.40 -12.77
C LEU A 517 24.17 14.03 -11.49
N TRP A 518 23.66 12.80 -11.41
CA TRP A 518 23.15 12.21 -10.15
C TRP A 518 23.68 10.77 -9.98
N ASN A 519 24.98 10.60 -10.18
CA ASN A 519 25.75 9.56 -9.49
C ASN A 519 26.48 10.27 -8.34
N TRP A 520 26.67 9.59 -7.21
CA TRP A 520 27.30 10.07 -5.95
C TRP A 520 26.33 10.39 -4.80
N TRP A 521 25.56 9.38 -4.41
CA TRP A 521 25.22 9.12 -3.01
C TRP A 521 25.61 7.67 -2.72
N GLY A 522 26.86 7.46 -2.33
CA GLY A 522 27.39 6.16 -1.94
C GLY A 522 28.75 6.34 -1.30
N ASN A 523 28.87 6.10 0.00
CA ASN A 523 30.17 5.94 0.63
C ASN A 523 30.86 4.72 -0.02
N PRO A 524 32.08 4.84 -0.56
CA PRO A 524 32.82 3.67 -1.00
C PRO A 524 33.14 2.78 0.22
N PRO A 525 33.11 1.44 0.09
CA PRO A 525 33.63 0.56 1.13
C PRO A 525 35.15 0.79 1.28
N PRO A 526 35.73 0.57 2.47
CA PRO A 526 37.16 0.73 2.69
C PRO A 526 37.96 -0.28 1.85
N PRO A 527 39.18 0.08 1.41
CA PRO A 527 40.00 -0.82 0.61
C PRO A 527 40.61 -1.90 1.54
N GLU A 528 40.07 -3.11 1.46
CA GLU A 528 40.75 -4.30 2.00
C GLU A 528 41.56 -5.01 0.91
N ASN A 529 42.78 -5.34 1.31
CA ASN A 529 43.85 -5.98 0.56
C ASN A 529 43.43 -7.19 -0.29
N CYS A 530 43.70 -7.13 -1.60
CA CYS A 530 43.87 -8.33 -2.41
C CYS A 530 45.24 -8.28 -3.10
N ALA A 531 46.22 -8.92 -2.46
CA ALA A 531 47.47 -9.30 -3.08
C ALA A 531 47.28 -10.53 -3.98
N LYS A 532 47.85 -10.43 -5.18
CA LYS A 532 48.40 -11.49 -6.05
C LYS A 532 47.82 -12.91 -5.89
N MET A 533 47.06 -13.36 -6.89
CA MET A 533 47.08 -14.77 -7.30
C MET A 533 47.14 -14.88 -8.83
N SER A 534 48.09 -15.73 -9.23
CA SER A 534 48.60 -16.01 -10.57
C SER A 534 47.59 -16.67 -11.50
N GLU A 535 47.76 -16.38 -12.79
CA GLU A 535 47.20 -17.12 -13.93
C GLU A 535 47.40 -18.63 -13.76
N LYS A 536 46.31 -19.40 -13.80
CA LYS A 536 46.32 -20.81 -14.16
C LYS A 536 45.29 -21.04 -15.26
N SER A 537 45.80 -21.63 -16.33
CA SER A 537 45.12 -22.07 -17.54
C SER A 537 43.97 -23.04 -17.24
N ILE A 538 42.86 -22.84 -17.94
CA ILE A 538 41.67 -23.72 -17.92
C ILE A 538 41.81 -24.72 -19.09
N PRO A 539 41.66 -26.04 -18.87
CA PRO A 539 41.60 -27.01 -19.96
C PRO A 539 40.20 -27.05 -20.60
N PRO A 540 40.08 -27.43 -21.89
CA PRO A 540 38.81 -27.44 -22.59
C PRO A 540 37.88 -28.55 -22.08
N MET A 541 36.59 -28.23 -21.97
CA MET A 541 35.53 -29.20 -21.66
C MET A 541 35.22 -30.13 -22.86
N PRO A 542 34.86 -31.40 -22.62
CA PRO A 542 34.42 -32.32 -23.67
C PRO A 542 32.97 -32.02 -24.12
N PRO A 543 32.59 -32.41 -25.35
CA PRO A 543 31.25 -32.16 -25.87
C PRO A 543 30.21 -33.10 -25.23
N MET A 544 29.06 -32.54 -24.83
CA MET A 544 27.89 -33.31 -24.40
C MET A 544 27.09 -33.84 -25.61
N PRO A 545 26.42 -35.00 -25.47
CA PRO A 545 25.70 -35.64 -26.56
C PRO A 545 24.35 -34.96 -26.84
N ILE A 546 24.02 -34.87 -28.13
CA ILE A 546 22.74 -34.40 -28.67
C ILE A 546 21.72 -35.52 -28.49
N ALA A 547 20.67 -35.28 -27.70
CA ALA A 547 19.52 -36.18 -27.60
C ALA A 547 18.52 -35.86 -28.72
N SER A 548 18.16 -36.91 -29.47
CA SER A 548 17.21 -36.92 -30.57
C SER A 548 15.77 -36.78 -30.05
N SER A 549 15.01 -35.83 -30.63
CA SER A 549 13.58 -35.67 -30.41
C SER A 549 12.78 -36.63 -31.30
N SER A 550 12.09 -37.60 -30.70
CA SER A 550 11.04 -38.36 -31.36
C SER A 550 9.70 -37.65 -31.18
N SER A 551 9.12 -37.23 -32.30
CA SER A 551 7.76 -36.69 -32.41
C SER A 551 6.75 -37.84 -32.48
N SER A 552 5.64 -37.71 -31.75
CA SER A 552 4.43 -38.48 -32.01
C SER A 552 3.20 -37.55 -31.89
N PRO A 553 2.27 -37.57 -32.85
CA PRO A 553 1.13 -36.67 -32.89
C PRO A 553 -0.06 -37.27 -32.14
N ILE A 554 -0.73 -36.46 -31.30
CA ILE A 554 -2.02 -36.81 -30.70
C ILE A 554 -3.11 -36.06 -31.46
N SER A 555 -3.96 -36.82 -32.17
CA SER A 555 -5.19 -36.35 -32.79
C SER A 555 -6.33 -36.34 -31.77
N TYR A 556 -7.10 -35.25 -31.69
CA TYR A 556 -8.41 -35.26 -31.04
C TYR A 556 -9.51 -35.27 -32.11
N ARG A 557 -10.32 -36.33 -32.11
CA ARG A 557 -11.60 -36.43 -32.83
C ARG A 557 -12.70 -35.83 -31.94
N PHE A 558 -13.44 -34.88 -32.49
CA PHE A 558 -14.76 -34.49 -31.99
C PHE A 558 -15.80 -35.51 -32.46
N LEU A 559 -16.69 -35.92 -31.56
CA LEU A 559 -18.00 -36.46 -31.89
C LEU A 559 -19.02 -35.93 -30.86
N PHE A 560 -20.22 -35.69 -31.41
CA PHE A 560 -21.39 -34.97 -30.93
C PHE A 560 -21.80 -35.14 -29.46
#